data_AF-A0A7S1R063-F1
#
_entry.id   AF-A0A7S1R063-F1
#
_cell.length_a   1.000
_cell.length_b   1.000
_cell.length_c   1.000
_cell.angle_alpha   90.00
_cell.angle_beta   90.00
_cell.angle_gamma   90.00
#
_symmetry.space_group_name_H-M   'P 1'
#
loop_
_entity.id
_entity.type
_entity.pdbx_description
1 polymer ?
#
loop_
_entity_poly.entity_id
_entity_poly.type
_entity_poly.pdbx_seq_one_letter_code
_entity_poly.pdbx_strand_id
1 'polypeptide(L)'
;HNADDTAETILMNVLRADTPRLARCVAVSTDSDGMTPRVKPLKYAYEKEIVLYAHFKQLDYFTTECTYSKEAFRGNARVLLKDLEALRPAVIADTIYSGENLPIAVEKTTTSNPPGPCERCGYITSQKLCRACVLLDSLNRGRPQVALRTTQGSASAKPAAAESEPARKSPRAESGDCARTGSC
;
A
#
# COMPACT_ATOMS: atom_id res chain seq x y z
N HIS A 1 10.51 1.27 3.15
CA HIS A 1 10.07 2.67 3.11
C HIS A 1 11.29 3.56 3.20
N ASN A 2 11.78 3.95 2.04
CA ASN A 2 12.86 4.91 1.87
C ASN A 2 12.31 6.37 1.81
N ALA A 3 13.14 7.32 1.40
CA ALA A 3 12.74 8.71 1.21
C ALA A 3 11.69 8.86 0.09
N ASP A 4 11.91 8.25 -1.06
CA ASP A 4 11.00 8.24 -2.21
C ASP A 4 9.60 7.72 -1.83
N ASP A 5 9.52 6.57 -1.16
CA ASP A 5 8.29 5.97 -0.66
C ASP A 5 7.50 6.93 0.26
N THR A 6 8.24 7.70 1.07
CA THR A 6 7.68 8.65 2.03
C THR A 6 7.15 9.89 1.32
N ALA A 7 7.93 10.45 0.39
CA ALA A 7 7.52 11.58 -0.45
C ALA A 7 6.29 11.22 -1.32
N GLU A 8 6.28 10.04 -1.95
CA GLU A 8 5.12 9.52 -2.68
C GLU A 8 3.88 9.47 -1.78
N THR A 9 4.03 8.97 -0.55
CA THR A 9 2.91 8.84 0.38
C THR A 9 2.36 10.21 0.80
N ILE A 10 3.24 11.18 1.08
CA ILE A 10 2.86 12.56 1.40
C ILE A 10 2.08 13.15 0.22
N LEU A 11 2.64 13.09 -0.99
CA LEU A 11 2.03 13.63 -2.19
C LEU A 11 0.67 12.98 -2.47
N MET A 12 0.56 11.65 -2.36
CA MET A 12 -0.69 10.93 -2.56
C MET A 12 -1.79 11.35 -1.56
N ASN A 13 -1.42 11.59 -0.30
CA ASN A 13 -2.38 12.01 0.73
C ASN A 13 -2.80 13.47 0.54
N VAL A 14 -1.89 14.34 0.09
CA VAL A 14 -2.21 15.73 -0.31
C VAL A 14 -3.19 15.74 -1.49
N LEU A 15 -2.90 15.00 -2.56
CA LEU A 15 -3.74 14.96 -3.76
C LEU A 15 -5.15 14.39 -3.50
N ARG A 16 -5.30 13.54 -2.48
CA ARG A 16 -6.59 12.97 -2.06
C ARG A 16 -7.29 13.77 -0.97
N ALA A 17 -6.65 14.82 -0.44
CA ALA A 17 -7.09 15.54 0.75
C ALA A 17 -7.34 14.61 1.97
N ASP A 18 -6.55 13.54 2.12
CA ASP A 18 -6.66 12.57 3.22
C ASP A 18 -5.86 13.07 4.45
N THR A 19 -6.41 14.07 5.15
CA THR A 19 -5.75 14.74 6.27
C THR A 19 -5.40 13.81 7.44
N PRO A 20 -6.23 12.81 7.85
CA PRO A 20 -5.88 11.92 8.96
C PRO A 20 -4.74 10.95 8.62
N ARG A 21 -4.55 10.60 7.34
CA ARG A 21 -3.39 9.81 6.91
C ARG A 21 -2.17 10.68 6.72
N LEU A 22 -2.32 11.90 6.19
CA LEU A 22 -1.22 12.84 6.04
C LEU A 22 -0.54 13.13 7.40
N ALA A 23 -1.32 13.37 8.45
CA ALA A 23 -0.79 13.64 9.79
C ALA A 23 0.05 12.50 10.40
N ARG A 24 -0.25 11.25 10.04
CA ARG A 24 0.44 10.07 10.59
C ARG A 24 1.53 9.52 9.69
N CYS A 25 1.50 9.83 8.40
CA CYS A 25 2.39 9.17 7.42
C CYS A 25 3.87 9.57 7.57
N VAL A 26 4.16 10.72 8.18
CA VAL A 26 5.52 11.22 8.41
C VAL A 26 6.19 10.69 9.67
N ALA A 27 5.45 10.00 10.56
CA ALA A 27 6.03 9.45 11.77
C ALA A 27 7.12 8.40 11.45
N VAL A 28 8.26 8.50 12.16
CA VAL A 28 9.40 7.56 12.03
C VAL A 28 9.08 6.23 12.69
N SER A 29 8.40 6.28 13.84
CA SER A 29 7.88 5.13 14.58
C SER A 29 6.38 5.30 14.76
N THR A 30 5.65 4.18 14.77
CA THR A 30 4.26 4.15 15.22
C THR A 30 4.21 3.44 16.57
N ASP A 31 3.85 4.17 17.62
CA ASP A 31 3.52 3.57 18.92
C ASP A 31 2.00 3.42 19.03
N SER A 32 1.56 2.20 19.29
CA SER A 32 0.15 1.89 19.56
C SER A 32 0.07 0.75 20.55
N ASP A 33 -0.66 0.96 21.64
CA ASP A 33 -0.83 0.00 22.72
C ASP A 33 -1.32 -1.35 22.17
N GLY A 34 -0.53 -2.41 22.44
CA GLY A 34 -0.86 -3.79 22.04
C GLY A 34 -0.42 -4.21 20.63
N MET A 35 0.30 -3.37 19.88
CA MET A 35 0.84 -3.73 18.56
C MET A 35 2.34 -3.47 18.47
N THR A 36 3.07 -4.34 17.77
CA THR A 36 4.51 -4.15 17.53
C THR A 36 4.75 -2.85 16.76
N PRO A 37 5.65 -1.97 17.25
CA PRO A 37 5.92 -0.69 16.60
C PRO A 37 6.52 -0.90 15.21
N ARG A 38 6.12 -0.05 14.26
CA ARG A 38 6.69 -0.04 12.91
C ARG A 38 7.65 1.12 12.79
N VAL A 39 8.89 0.83 12.41
CA VAL A 39 9.94 1.83 12.23
C VAL A 39 10.33 1.99 10.76
N LYS A 40 10.73 3.20 10.38
CA LYS A 40 11.24 3.54 9.04
C LYS A 40 12.70 3.98 9.12
N PRO A 41 13.67 3.05 9.26
CA PRO A 41 15.07 3.41 9.43
C PRO A 41 15.66 4.13 8.22
N LEU A 42 15.11 3.89 7.02
CA LEU A 42 15.59 4.47 5.76
C LEU A 42 14.79 5.70 5.31
N LYS A 43 14.01 6.33 6.19
CA LYS A 43 13.12 7.45 5.84
C LYS A 43 13.83 8.60 5.11
N TYR A 44 15.11 8.83 5.40
CA TYR A 44 15.89 9.91 4.79
C TYR A 44 16.93 9.43 3.77
N ALA A 45 16.95 8.13 3.45
CA ALA A 45 17.84 7.56 2.44
C ALA A 45 17.10 7.46 1.09
N TYR A 46 17.72 7.93 0.01
CA TYR A 46 17.12 7.89 -1.32
C TYR A 46 17.15 6.46 -1.88
N GLU A 47 16.19 6.13 -2.73
CA GLU A 47 16.13 4.84 -3.40
C GLU A 47 17.42 4.54 -4.18
N LYS A 48 17.91 5.52 -4.95
CA LYS A 48 19.16 5.40 -5.73
C LYS A 48 20.38 5.08 -4.86
N GLU A 49 20.44 5.62 -3.64
CA GLU A 49 21.54 5.39 -2.70
C GLU A 49 21.46 4.00 -2.09
N ILE A 50 20.24 3.54 -1.77
CA ILE A 50 19.99 2.18 -1.26
C ILE A 50 20.34 1.15 -2.33
N VAL A 51 19.93 1.37 -3.58
CA VAL A 51 20.25 0.48 -4.71
C VAL A 51 21.77 0.46 -4.96
N LEU A 52 22.43 1.62 -4.92
CA LEU A 52 23.90 1.71 -5.05
C LEU A 52 24.60 0.95 -3.92
N TYR A 53 24.13 1.09 -2.67
CA TYR A 53 24.68 0.37 -1.52
C TYR A 53 24.49 -1.14 -1.65
N ALA A 54 23.30 -1.59 -2.06
CA ALA A 54 23.02 -3.01 -2.27
C ALA A 54 23.92 -3.60 -3.35
N HIS A 55 24.15 -2.88 -4.45
CA HIS A 55 25.09 -3.26 -5.49
C HIS A 55 26.54 -3.36 -4.97
N PHE A 56 27.02 -2.34 -4.26
CA PHE A 56 28.37 -2.32 -3.67
C PHE A 56 28.59 -3.48 -2.68
N LYS A 57 27.56 -3.83 -1.90
CA LYS A 57 27.60 -4.94 -0.94
C LYS A 57 27.24 -6.30 -1.55
N GLN A 58 26.96 -6.36 -2.85
CA GLN A 58 26.54 -7.59 -3.55
C GLN A 58 25.38 -8.28 -2.83
N LEU A 59 24.37 -7.52 -2.41
CA LEU A 59 23.17 -8.05 -1.79
C LEU A 59 22.21 -8.57 -2.86
N ASP A 60 21.72 -9.78 -2.69
CA ASP A 60 20.65 -10.32 -3.53
C ASP A 60 19.32 -9.64 -3.21
N TYR A 61 18.68 -9.06 -4.21
CA TYR A 61 17.35 -8.47 -4.10
C TYR A 61 16.53 -8.67 -5.38
N PHE A 62 15.21 -8.67 -5.23
CA PHE A 62 14.29 -8.79 -6.37
C PHE A 62 13.95 -7.41 -6.94
N THR A 63 14.15 -7.25 -8.24
CA THR A 63 13.80 -6.03 -9.00
C THR A 63 12.45 -6.15 -9.72
N THR A 64 11.82 -7.33 -9.69
CA THR A 64 10.59 -7.59 -10.43
C THR A 64 9.42 -6.83 -9.81
N GLU A 65 8.84 -5.90 -10.57
CA GLU A 65 7.62 -5.23 -10.18
C GLU A 65 6.40 -6.15 -10.28
N CYS A 66 5.37 -5.86 -9.48
CA CYS A 66 4.12 -6.61 -9.51
C CYS A 66 3.36 -6.35 -10.82
N THR A 67 2.89 -7.41 -11.49
CA THR A 67 2.09 -7.27 -12.73
C THR A 67 0.78 -6.49 -12.52
N TYR A 68 0.27 -6.46 -11.29
CA TYR A 68 -0.94 -5.74 -10.90
C TYR A 68 -0.71 -4.29 -10.44
N SER A 69 0.54 -3.79 -10.39
CA SER A 69 0.80 -2.42 -9.89
C SER A 69 0.61 -1.32 -10.93
N LYS A 70 0.47 -1.66 -12.21
CA LYS A 70 0.46 -0.69 -13.33
C LYS A 70 -0.63 0.39 -13.21
N GLU A 71 -1.84 -0.02 -12.83
CA GLU A 71 -2.99 0.88 -12.69
C GLU A 71 -3.07 1.56 -11.32
N ALA A 72 -2.08 1.35 -10.45
CA ALA A 72 -2.09 1.95 -9.12
C ALA A 72 -1.75 3.45 -9.20
N PHE A 73 -2.57 4.28 -8.55
CA PHE A 73 -2.35 5.73 -8.43
C PHE A 73 -0.94 6.13 -7.95
N ARG A 74 -0.27 5.23 -7.22
CA ARG A 74 1.12 5.43 -6.77
C ARG A 74 2.11 5.63 -7.93
N GLY A 75 1.89 4.98 -9.08
CA GLY A 75 2.72 5.16 -10.26
C GLY A 75 2.73 6.61 -10.74
N ASN A 76 1.57 7.28 -10.75
CA ASN A 76 1.47 8.69 -11.16
C ASN A 76 2.24 9.62 -10.19
N ALA A 77 2.13 9.37 -8.88
CA ALA A 77 2.87 10.14 -7.87
C ALA A 77 4.39 9.95 -8.01
N ARG A 78 4.83 8.72 -8.32
CA ARG A 78 6.24 8.41 -8.56
C ARG A 78 6.79 9.14 -9.78
N VAL A 79 6.09 9.09 -10.91
CA VAL A 79 6.51 9.77 -12.15
C VAL A 79 6.66 11.27 -11.91
N LEU A 80 5.65 11.90 -11.29
CA LEU A 80 5.71 13.32 -10.96
C LEU A 80 6.90 13.66 -10.05
N LEU A 81 7.16 12.86 -9.01
CA LEU A 81 8.31 13.09 -8.13
C LEU A 81 9.65 12.95 -8.86
N LYS A 82 9.76 12.01 -9.80
CA LYS A 82 10.99 11.82 -10.59
C LYS A 82 11.23 12.97 -11.56
N ASP A 83 10.17 13.47 -12.21
CA ASP A 83 10.26 14.66 -13.05
C ASP A 83 10.71 15.89 -12.25
N LEU A 84 10.21 16.05 -11.02
CA LEU A 84 10.64 17.12 -10.13
C LEU A 84 12.07 16.92 -9.60
N GLU A 85 12.48 15.69 -9.29
CA GLU A 85 13.83 15.37 -8.80
C GLU A 85 14.88 15.69 -9.86
N ALA A 86 14.56 15.45 -11.14
CA ALA A 86 15.42 15.78 -12.27
C ALA A 86 15.71 17.29 -12.38
N LEU A 87 14.73 18.13 -12.02
CA LEU A 87 14.90 19.59 -11.98
C LEU A 87 15.59 20.06 -10.69
N ARG A 88 15.22 19.45 -9.56
CA ARG A 88 15.71 19.82 -8.23
C ARG A 88 15.92 18.57 -7.38
N PRO A 89 17.17 18.10 -7.21
CA PRO A 89 17.46 16.86 -6.47
C PRO A 89 16.93 16.86 -5.03
N ALA A 90 16.85 18.03 -4.39
CA ALA A 90 16.35 18.19 -3.03
C ALA A 90 14.82 18.07 -2.92
N VAL A 91 14.05 17.85 -4.00
CA VAL A 91 12.57 17.83 -3.93
C VAL A 91 12.04 16.75 -2.99
N ILE A 92 12.68 15.59 -2.93
CA ILE A 92 12.26 14.47 -2.09
C ILE A 92 12.43 14.86 -0.61
N ALA A 93 13.62 15.31 -0.22
CA ALA A 93 13.89 15.76 1.14
C ALA A 93 13.00 16.94 1.55
N ASP A 94 12.81 17.93 0.67
CA ASP A 94 11.94 19.08 0.92
C ASP A 94 10.47 18.69 1.08
N THR A 95 10.00 17.68 0.34
CA THR A 95 8.64 17.15 0.47
C THR A 95 8.45 16.51 1.84
N ILE A 96 9.43 15.73 2.30
CA ILE A 96 9.43 15.11 3.63
C ILE A 96 9.45 16.20 4.70
N TYR A 97 10.37 17.16 4.60
CA TYR A 97 10.47 18.29 5.52
C TYR A 97 9.16 19.08 5.58
N SER A 98 8.57 19.37 4.42
CA SER A 98 7.28 20.07 4.35
C SER A 98 6.17 19.26 5.01
N GLY A 99 6.11 17.94 4.80
CA GLY A 99 5.12 17.07 5.43
C GLY A 99 5.28 16.96 6.95
N GLU A 100 6.51 17.00 7.47
CA GLU A 100 6.80 17.01 8.91
C GLU A 100 6.41 18.34 9.58
N ASN A 101 6.60 19.44 8.86
CA ASN A 101 6.36 20.79 9.36
C ASN A 101 4.97 21.32 8.98
N LEU A 102 4.13 20.54 8.32
CA LEU A 102 2.78 20.92 7.96
C LEU A 102 1.87 20.80 9.19
N PRO A 103 1.37 21.90 9.77
CA PRO A 103 0.44 21.84 10.88
C PRO A 103 -0.90 21.31 10.37
N ILE A 104 -1.19 20.05 10.66
CA ILE A 104 -2.48 19.44 10.33
C ILE A 104 -3.31 19.47 11.60
N ALA A 105 -4.33 20.32 11.61
CA ALA A 105 -5.37 20.28 12.63
C ALA A 105 -6.15 18.97 12.46
N VAL A 106 -5.65 17.91 13.09
CA VAL A 106 -6.41 16.68 13.24
C VAL A 106 -7.40 16.95 14.35
N GLU A 107 -8.62 17.35 13.98
CA GLU A 107 -9.73 17.16 14.90
C GLU A 107 -9.66 15.71 15.35
N LYS A 108 -9.58 15.49 16.68
CA LYS A 108 -9.79 14.18 17.27
C LYS A 108 -11.22 13.79 16.91
N THR A 109 -11.40 13.29 15.69
CA THR A 109 -12.55 12.50 15.31
C THR A 109 -12.44 11.28 16.19
N THR A 110 -13.09 11.36 17.35
CA THR A 110 -13.39 10.22 18.21
C THR A 110 -14.08 9.24 17.29
N THR A 111 -13.30 8.31 16.73
CA THR A 111 -13.86 7.22 15.95
C THR A 111 -14.81 6.52 16.89
N SER A 112 -16.09 6.44 16.52
CA SER A 112 -17.15 5.91 17.38
C SER A 112 -16.83 4.53 17.96
N ASN A 113 -15.92 3.80 17.32
CA ASN A 113 -15.38 2.53 17.80
C ASN A 113 -13.87 2.63 18.04
N PRO A 114 -13.41 2.63 19.31
CA PRO A 114 -12.00 2.44 19.61
C PRO A 114 -11.54 1.06 19.08
N PRO A 115 -10.28 0.93 18.64
CA PRO A 115 -9.76 -0.34 18.16
C PRO A 115 -9.76 -1.38 19.29
N GLY A 116 -10.23 -2.59 18.98
CA GLY A 116 -10.28 -3.74 19.88
C GLY A 116 -9.92 -5.05 19.15
N PRO A 117 -9.95 -6.19 19.84
CA PRO A 117 -9.63 -7.48 19.24
C PRO A 117 -10.77 -7.98 18.33
N CYS A 118 -10.41 -8.53 17.17
CA CYS A 118 -11.32 -9.21 16.25
C CYS A 118 -11.92 -10.44 16.92
N GLU A 119 -13.24 -10.62 16.87
CA GLU A 119 -13.94 -11.76 17.48
C GLU A 119 -13.48 -13.13 16.93
N ARG A 120 -12.96 -13.18 15.70
CA ARG A 120 -12.54 -14.41 15.02
C ARG A 120 -11.07 -14.77 15.19
N CYS A 121 -10.17 -13.78 15.10
CA CYS A 121 -8.72 -14.02 15.07
C CYS A 121 -7.93 -13.27 16.15
N GLY A 122 -8.60 -12.46 16.98
CA GLY A 122 -7.96 -11.67 18.04
C GLY A 122 -7.15 -10.45 17.57
N TYR A 123 -6.95 -10.27 16.26
CA TYR A 123 -6.16 -9.15 15.73
C TYR A 123 -6.87 -7.80 15.85
N ILE A 124 -6.12 -6.70 15.94
CA ILE A 124 -6.66 -5.34 16.12
C ILE A 124 -7.59 -4.92 14.98
N THR A 125 -8.76 -4.38 15.33
CA THR A 125 -9.75 -3.86 14.38
C THR A 125 -10.68 -2.86 15.06
N SER A 126 -11.21 -1.89 14.30
CA SER A 126 -12.26 -0.97 14.75
C SER A 126 -13.68 -1.50 14.48
N GLN A 127 -13.80 -2.73 13.95
CA GLN A 127 -15.07 -3.41 13.67
C GLN A 127 -15.11 -4.75 14.41
N LYS A 128 -16.26 -5.43 14.43
CA LYS A 128 -16.39 -6.77 15.06
C LYS A 128 -15.44 -7.80 14.45
N LEU A 129 -15.29 -7.76 13.12
CA LEU A 129 -14.40 -8.62 12.35
C LEU A 129 -13.37 -7.79 11.60
N CYS A 130 -12.11 -8.23 11.62
CA CYS A 130 -11.06 -7.56 10.86
C CYS A 130 -11.27 -7.71 9.35
N ARG A 131 -10.72 -6.77 8.58
CA ARG A 131 -10.91 -6.72 7.13
C ARG A 131 -10.45 -7.99 6.41
N ALA A 132 -9.37 -8.61 6.90
CA ALA A 132 -8.87 -9.88 6.38
C ALA A 132 -9.87 -11.03 6.58
N CYS A 133 -10.49 -11.13 7.76
CA CYS A 133 -11.51 -12.16 8.04
C CYS A 133 -12.74 -12.00 7.14
N VAL A 134 -13.19 -10.76 6.90
CA VAL A 134 -14.32 -10.46 6.01
C VAL A 134 -14.00 -10.84 4.56
N LEU A 135 -12.79 -10.54 4.09
CA LEU A 135 -12.32 -10.90 2.74
C LEU A 135 -12.27 -12.42 2.54
N LEU A 136 -11.68 -13.15 3.49
CA LEU A 136 -11.59 -14.61 3.43
C LEU A 136 -12.96 -15.30 3.47
N ASP A 137 -13.87 -14.82 4.33
CA ASP A 137 -15.24 -15.35 4.38
C ASP A 137 -15.99 -15.12 3.05
N SER A 138 -15.83 -13.94 2.46
CA SER A 138 -16.45 -13.61 1.17
C SER A 138 -15.90 -14.45 0.02
N LEU A 139 -14.59 -14.76 0.05
CA LEU A 139 -13.95 -15.63 -0.93
C LEU A 139 -14.45 -17.08 -0.79
N ASN A 140 -14.51 -17.60 0.43
CA ASN A 140 -14.97 -18.97 0.70
C ASN A 140 -16.45 -19.18 0.34
N ARG A 141 -17.27 -18.12 0.39
CA ARG A 141 -18.68 -18.17 0.00
C ARG A 141 -18.92 -17.91 -1.49
N GLY A 142 -17.86 -17.74 -2.29
CA GLY A 142 -17.96 -17.44 -3.72
C GLY A 142 -18.57 -16.06 -4.02
N ARG A 143 -18.51 -15.11 -3.08
CA ARG A 143 -19.08 -13.76 -3.21
C ARG A 143 -18.03 -12.67 -2.99
N PRO A 144 -16.96 -12.62 -3.80
CA PRO A 144 -15.84 -11.68 -3.60
C PRO A 144 -16.29 -10.20 -3.68
N GLN A 145 -17.34 -9.91 -4.45
CA GLN A 145 -17.88 -8.56 -4.62
C GLN A 145 -18.44 -7.96 -3.32
N VAL A 146 -18.92 -8.79 -2.39
CA VAL A 146 -19.48 -8.32 -1.11
C VAL A 146 -18.39 -7.73 -0.22
N ALA A 147 -17.19 -8.32 -0.24
CA ALA A 147 -16.07 -7.74 0.49
C ALA A 147 -15.66 -6.40 -0.13
N LEU A 148 -15.60 -6.26 -1.45
CA LEU A 148 -15.05 -5.06 -2.09
C LEU A 148 -15.92 -3.81 -1.96
N ARG A 149 -17.25 -3.94 -1.81
CA ARG A 149 -18.19 -2.80 -1.79
C ARG A 149 -18.14 -1.91 -0.55
N THR A 150 -17.43 -2.30 0.52
CA THR A 150 -17.43 -1.56 1.79
C THR A 150 -16.66 -0.23 1.77
N THR A 151 -16.04 0.15 0.64
CA THR A 151 -15.28 1.41 0.51
C THR A 151 -15.90 2.45 -0.41
N GLN A 152 -17.06 2.17 -1.01
CA GLN A 152 -17.80 3.16 -1.78
C GLN A 152 -19.10 3.48 -1.03
N GLY A 153 -19.31 4.76 -0.76
CA GLY A 153 -20.50 5.26 -0.08
C GLY A 153 -21.78 4.67 -0.68
N SER A 154 -22.78 4.51 0.19
CA SER A 154 -24.13 4.08 -0.13
C SER A 154 -24.68 4.72 -1.42
N ALA A 155 -24.64 3.97 -2.51
CA ALA A 155 -25.47 4.23 -3.68
C ALA A 155 -26.04 2.89 -4.14
N SER A 156 -27.36 2.78 -3.98
CA SER A 156 -28.21 1.65 -4.29
C SER A 156 -27.97 1.10 -5.71
N ALA A 157 -27.70 -0.20 -5.83
CA ALA A 157 -27.79 -0.90 -7.10
C ALA A 157 -28.53 -2.23 -6.89
N LYS A 158 -29.70 -2.33 -7.53
CA LYS A 158 -30.61 -3.49 -7.58
C LYS A 158 -29.87 -4.76 -8.04
N PRO A 159 -30.32 -5.97 -7.63
CA PRO A 159 -29.71 -7.20 -8.10
C PRO A 159 -30.07 -7.42 -9.58
N ALA A 160 -29.07 -7.42 -10.45
CA ALA A 160 -29.22 -7.91 -11.81
C ALA A 160 -29.26 -9.44 -11.79
N ALA A 161 -30.18 -9.99 -12.59
CA ALA A 161 -30.53 -11.39 -12.68
C ALA A 161 -29.35 -12.29 -13.05
N ALA A 162 -29.44 -13.55 -12.62
CA ALA A 162 -28.48 -14.60 -12.94
C ALA A 162 -28.52 -14.94 -14.44
N GLU A 163 -27.44 -14.68 -15.14
CA GLU A 163 -27.14 -15.31 -16.43
C GLU A 163 -25.99 -16.31 -16.22
N SER A 164 -26.26 -17.55 -16.64
CA SER A 164 -25.34 -18.68 -16.58
C SER A 164 -24.29 -18.57 -17.70
N GLU A 165 -23.01 -18.48 -17.35
CA GLU A 165 -21.91 -18.64 -18.32
C GLU A 165 -21.46 -20.11 -18.44
N PRO A 166 -21.10 -20.58 -19.65
CA PRO A 166 -20.71 -21.97 -19.90
C PRO A 166 -19.23 -22.22 -19.55
N ALA A 167 -18.94 -23.47 -19.21
CA ALA A 167 -17.63 -23.96 -18.78
C ALA A 167 -16.49 -23.63 -19.75
N ARG A 168 -15.46 -22.89 -19.28
CA ARG A 168 -14.19 -22.71 -19.99
C ARG A 168 -13.17 -23.77 -19.55
N LYS A 169 -12.70 -24.54 -20.54
CA LYS A 169 -11.66 -25.57 -20.43
C LYS A 169 -10.32 -24.96 -20.00
N SER A 170 -9.61 -25.66 -19.11
CA SER A 170 -8.25 -25.36 -18.65
C SER A 170 -7.22 -25.58 -19.77
N PRO A 171 -6.23 -24.68 -19.96
CA PRO A 171 -5.06 -25.01 -20.78
C PRO A 171 -4.03 -25.79 -19.95
N ARG A 172 -3.52 -26.85 -20.57
CA ARG A 172 -2.45 -27.75 -20.12
C ARG A 172 -1.18 -27.00 -19.72
N ALA A 173 -0.50 -27.53 -18.72
CA ALA A 173 0.88 -27.23 -18.40
C ALA A 173 1.81 -27.66 -19.55
N GLU A 174 2.63 -26.75 -20.04
CA GLU A 174 3.83 -27.10 -20.80
C GLU A 174 5.05 -26.75 -19.94
N SER A 175 5.77 -27.80 -19.60
CA SER A 175 7.10 -27.81 -19.00
C SER A 175 8.12 -27.27 -19.99
N GLY A 176 8.80 -26.18 -19.64
CA GLY A 176 9.97 -25.68 -20.35
C GLY A 176 11.15 -25.63 -19.40
N ASP A 177 12.03 -26.62 -19.51
CA ASP A 177 13.41 -26.59 -19.01
C ASP A 177 14.10 -25.28 -19.42
N CYS A 178 14.79 -24.63 -18.49
CA CYS A 178 15.96 -23.85 -18.87
C CYS A 178 17.04 -24.01 -17.80
N ALA A 179 18.09 -24.70 -18.22
CA ALA A 179 19.24 -25.10 -17.44
C ALA A 179 20.12 -23.90 -17.02
N ARG A 180 20.90 -24.17 -15.98
CA ARG A 180 22.09 -23.43 -15.53
C ARG A 180 23.00 -23.05 -16.71
N THR A 181 23.59 -21.85 -16.69
CA THR A 181 25.03 -21.55 -16.58
C THR A 181 25.38 -20.18 -17.20
N GLY A 182 26.22 -19.40 -16.52
CA GLY A 182 27.31 -18.66 -17.17
C GLY A 182 27.13 -17.17 -17.48
N SER A 183 27.81 -16.33 -16.70
CA SER A 183 28.75 -15.28 -17.15
C SER A 183 28.37 -14.41 -18.36
N CYS A 184 28.06 -13.14 -18.08
CA CYS A 184 28.74 -11.95 -18.65
C CYS A 184 28.23 -10.69 -17.95
#